data_AF-A0A6I3WWL9-F1
#
_entry.id   AF-A0A6I3WWL9-F1
#
_cell.length_a   1.000
_cell.length_b   1.000
_cell.length_c   1.000
_cell.angle_alpha   90.00
_cell.angle_beta   90.00
_cell.angle_gamma   90.00
#
_symmetry.space_group_name_H-M   'P 1'
#
loop_
_entity.id
_entity.type
_entity.pdbx_description
1 polymer ?
#
loop_
_entity_poly.entity_id
_entity_poly.type
_entity_poly.pdbx_seq_one_letter_code
_entity_poly.pdbx_strand_id
1 'polypeptide(L)' 'MARVRHAVSTDTIDEFLDSVDARISSTVLRASLFSAARDVAGVDHAIDPQEQNLLGQLAARFD' A
#
# COMPACT_ATOMS: atom_id res chain seq x y z
N MET A 1 7.92 -22.81 0.11
CA MET A 1 6.65 -22.07 -0.11
C MET A 1 6.98 -20.66 -0.55
N ALA A 2 6.24 -20.07 -1.50
CA ALA A 2 6.47 -18.67 -1.89
C ALA A 2 6.02 -17.75 -0.75
N ARG A 3 6.79 -16.69 -0.43
CA ARG A 3 6.45 -15.74 0.65
C ARG A 3 5.03 -15.16 0.52
N VAL A 4 4.60 -14.84 -0.69
CA VAL A 4 3.24 -14.35 -0.96
C VAL A 4 2.15 -15.37 -0.60
N ARG A 5 2.37 -16.66 -0.89
CA ARG A 5 1.40 -17.72 -0.54
C ARG A 5 1.31 -17.93 0.97
N HIS A 6 2.43 -17.81 1.67
CA HIS A 6 2.45 -17.86 3.14
C HIS A 6 1.63 -16.71 3.72
N ALA A 7 1.90 -15.47 3.29
CA ALA A 7 1.20 -14.28 3.78
C ALA A 7 -0.33 -14.37 3.58
N VAL A 8 -0.79 -14.88 2.44
CA VAL A 8 -2.23 -15.12 2.20
C VAL A 8 -2.79 -16.19 3.15
N SER A 9 -2.05 -17.29 3.38
CA SER A 9 -2.53 -18.37 4.24
C SER A 9 -2.53 -18.04 5.74
N THR A 10 -1.73 -17.05 6.16
CA THR A 10 -1.57 -16.67 7.57
C THR A 10 -2.19 -15.30 7.90
N ASP A 11 -2.89 -14.68 6.95
CA ASP A 11 -3.47 -13.34 7.08
C ASP A 11 -2.43 -12.27 7.48
N THR A 12 -1.21 -12.39 6.96
CA THR A 12 -0.08 -11.45 7.21
C THR A 12 0.30 -10.67 5.96
N ILE A 13 -0.70 -10.29 5.15
CA ILE A 13 -0.52 -9.55 3.90
C ILE A 13 0.12 -8.18 4.15
N ASP A 14 -0.24 -7.54 5.26
CA ASP A 14 0.31 -6.25 5.66
C ASP A 14 1.83 -6.29 5.89
N GLU A 15 2.32 -7.27 6.67
CA GLU A 15 3.75 -7.47 6.91
C GLU A 15 4.52 -7.79 5.60
N PHE A 16 3.86 -8.50 4.69
CA PHE A 16 4.45 -8.76 3.37
C PHE A 16 4.59 -7.48 2.56
N LEU A 17 3.56 -6.61 2.53
CA LEU A 17 3.60 -5.33 1.84
C LEU A 17 4.65 -4.39 2.45
N ASP A 18 4.77 -4.35 3.78
CA ASP A 18 5.83 -3.57 4.46
C ASP A 18 7.22 -4.06 4.06
N SER A 19 7.40 -5.38 3.89
CA SER A 19 8.67 -5.95 3.44
C SER A 19 9.00 -5.65 1.97
N VAL A 20 7.99 -5.43 1.14
CA VAL A 20 8.14 -4.99 -0.26
C VAL A 20 8.53 -3.52 -0.27
N ASP A 21 7.81 -2.70 0.50
CA ASP A 21 8.09 -1.28 0.61
C ASP A 21 9.54 -1.02 1.08
N ALA A 22 9.97 -1.69 2.16
CA ALA A 22 11.33 -1.55 2.69
C ALA A 22 12.45 -1.87 1.68
N ARG A 23 12.15 -2.54 0.55
CA ARG A 23 13.11 -2.81 -0.53
C ARG A 23 13.14 -1.72 -1.59
N ILE A 24 12.15 -0.85 -1.63
CA ILE A 24 12.08 0.28 -2.55
C ILE A 24 12.94 1.41 -1.99
N SER A 25 14.18 1.51 -2.49
CA SER A 25 15.12 2.57 -2.12
C SER A 25 14.93 3.87 -2.92
N SER A 26 14.15 3.83 -4.00
CA SER A 26 13.89 4.99 -4.85
C SER A 26 12.68 5.77 -4.34
N THR A 27 12.93 6.99 -3.88
CA THR A 27 11.89 7.95 -3.47
C THR A 27 10.95 8.33 -4.63
N VAL A 28 11.46 8.38 -5.86
CA VAL A 28 10.66 8.66 -7.06
C VAL A 28 9.68 7.52 -7.35
N LEU A 29 10.13 6.27 -7.16
CA LEU A 29 9.27 5.10 -7.35
C LEU A 29 8.18 5.03 -6.27
N ARG A 30 8.55 5.31 -5.01
CA ARG A 30 7.61 5.47 -3.87
C ARG A 30 6.51 6.47 -4.18
N ALA A 31 6.88 7.70 -4.54
CA ALA A 31 5.92 8.74 -4.91
C ALA A 31 5.01 8.35 -6.09
N SER A 32 5.57 7.68 -7.10
CA SER A 32 4.80 7.21 -8.27
C SER A 32 3.78 6.12 -7.91
N LEU A 33 4.18 5.17 -7.06
CA LEU A 33 3.28 4.12 -6.55
C LEU A 33 2.17 4.71 -5.69
N PHE A 34 2.50 5.66 -4.83
CA PHE A 34 1.53 6.36 -4.01
C PHE A 34 0.52 7.17 -4.84
N SER A 35 0.99 7.86 -5.89
CA SER A 35 0.11 8.55 -6.85
C SER A 35 -0.84 7.57 -7.54
N ALA A 36 -0.33 6.47 -8.09
CA ALA A 36 -1.15 5.46 -8.76
C ALA A 36 -2.17 4.81 -7.81
N ALA A 37 -1.78 4.59 -6.56
CA ALA A 37 -2.68 4.12 -5.51
C ALA A 37 -3.81 5.09 -5.22
N ARG A 38 -3.52 6.40 -5.13
CA ARG A 38 -4.54 7.45 -5.00
C ARG A 38 -5.48 7.48 -6.21
N ASP A 39 -4.95 7.37 -7.41
CA ASP A 39 -5.76 7.37 -8.64
C ASP A 39 -6.73 6.18 -8.65
N VAL A 40 -6.26 4.97 -8.30
CA VAL A 40 -7.09 3.76 -8.24
C VAL A 40 -8.15 3.85 -7.14
N ALA A 41 -7.83 4.49 -6.01
CA ALA A 41 -8.76 4.67 -4.91
C ALA A 41 -9.79 5.80 -5.13
N GLY A 42 -9.72 6.53 -6.26
CA GLY A 42 -10.74 7.53 -6.61
C GLY A 42 -10.77 8.75 -5.68
N VAL A 43 -9.63 9.09 -5.05
CA VAL A 43 -9.45 10.12 -4.01
C VAL A 43 -9.88 11.53 -4.42
N ASP A 44 -10.11 11.77 -5.72
CA ASP A 44 -10.62 13.04 -6.23
C ASP A 44 -12.08 13.34 -5.81
N HIS A 45 -12.84 12.36 -5.29
CA HIS A 45 -14.23 12.54 -4.88
C HIS A 45 -14.42 12.15 -3.40
N ALA A 46 -15.34 12.85 -2.73
CA ALA A 46 -15.58 12.80 -1.28
C ALA A 46 -15.44 11.38 -0.70
N ILE A 47 -14.33 11.16 -0.01
CA ILE A 47 -13.89 9.86 0.50
C ILE A 47 -14.61 9.57 1.81
N ASP A 48 -15.27 8.42 1.90
CA ASP A 48 -15.89 7.94 3.13
C ASP A 48 -14.82 7.81 4.24
N PRO A 49 -15.11 8.11 5.52
CA PRO A 49 -14.15 7.98 6.62
C PRO A 49 -13.45 6.61 6.71
N GLN A 50 -14.11 5.54 6.27
CA GLN A 50 -13.54 4.20 6.23
C GLN A 50 -12.52 4.02 5.09
N GLU A 51 -12.74 4.69 3.95
CA GLU A 51 -11.82 4.72 2.80
C GLU A 51 -10.59 5.57 3.09
N GLN A 52 -10.72 6.64 3.88
CA GLN A 52 -9.58 7.45 4.35
C GLN A 52 -8.58 6.63 5.17
N ASN A 53 -9.05 5.64 5.94
CA ASN A 53 -8.18 4.79 6.75
C ASN A 53 -7.29 3.90 5.87
N LEU A 54 -7.87 3.25 4.85
CA LEU A 54 -7.12 2.41 3.92
C LEU A 54 -6.08 3.23 3.12
N LEU A 55 -6.46 4.43 2.69
CA LEU A 55 -5.57 5.37 2.01
C LEU A 55 -4.45 5.86 2.93
N GLY A 56 -4.74 6.10 4.21
CA GLY A 56 -3.73 6.43 5.21
C GLY A 56 -2.71 5.31 5.42
N GLN A 57 -3.15 4.06 5.42
CA GLN A 57 -2.26 2.90 5.50
C GLN A 57 -1.39 2.75 4.25
N LEU A 58 -1.92 3.07 3.07
CA LEU A 58 -1.14 3.09 1.84
C LEU A 58 -0.13 4.26 1.81
N ALA A 59 -0.53 5.45 2.28
CA ALA A 59 0.36 6.60 2.40
C ALA A 59 1.52 6.31 3.37
N ALA A 60 1.22 5.75 4.53
CA ALA A 60 2.23 5.36 5.52
C ALA A 60 3.23 4.33 4.98
N ARG A 61 2.84 3.54 3.98
CA ARG A 61 3.72 2.59 3.31
C ARG A 61 4.57 3.24 2.22
N PHE A 62 4.00 4.12 1.39
CA PHE A 62 4.65 4.52 0.13
C PHE A 62 5.11 5.99 0.06
N ASP A 63 4.96 6.79 1.12
CA ASP A 63 5.62 8.11 1.26
C ASP A 63 7.14 7.97 1.48
#